data_AF-A0A662K8G3-F1
#
_entry.id   AF-A0A662K8G3-F1
#
_cell.length_a   1.000
_cell.length_b   1.000
_cell.length_c   1.000
_cell.angle_alpha   90.00
_cell.angle_beta   90.00
_cell.angle_gamma   90.00
#
_symmetry.space_group_name_H-M   'P 1'
#
loop_
_entity.id
_entity.type
_entity.pdbx_description
1 polymer ?
#
loop_
_entity_poly.entity_id
_entity_poly.type
_entity_poly.pdbx_seq_one_letter_code
_entity_poly.pdbx_strand_id
1 'polypeptide(L)' 'MREKVVYTMGYGGREFDEFVELLRFYGVEVVVDVRRFPTSKREEYKREN' A
#
# COMPACT_ATOMS: atom_id res chain seq x y z
N MET A 1 -22.27 -10.19 15.60
CA MET A 1 -20.91 -9.68 15.33
C MET A 1 -21.02 -8.66 14.20
N ARG A 2 -20.34 -7.51 14.27
CA ARG A 2 -20.28 -6.59 13.12
C ARG A 2 -19.43 -7.25 12.02
N GLU A 3 -19.90 -7.16 10.79
CA GLU A 3 -19.18 -7.63 9.62
C GLU A 3 -17.90 -6.81 9.44
N LYS A 4 -16.78 -7.47 9.12
CA LYS A 4 -15.52 -6.77 8.83
C LYS A 4 -15.59 -6.26 7.39
N VAL A 5 -15.66 -4.94 7.24
CA VAL A 5 -15.62 -4.30 5.92
C VAL A 5 -14.17 -4.18 5.47
N VAL A 6 -13.88 -4.67 4.27
CA VAL A 6 -12.55 -4.59 3.65
C VAL A 6 -12.63 -3.64 2.46
N TYR A 7 -11.73 -2.64 2.44
CA TYR A 7 -11.58 -1.72 1.33
C TYR A 7 -10.35 -2.09 0.49
N THR A 8 -10.41 -1.82 -0.80
CA THR A 8 -9.26 -1.95 -1.70
C THR A 8 -8.88 -0.59 -2.25
N MET A 9 -7.59 -0.34 -2.38
CA MET A 9 -7.06 0.89 -2.94
C MET A 9 -5.93 0.54 -3.92
N GLY A 10 -6.06 1.03 -5.15
CA GLY A 10 -4.97 0.99 -6.13
C GLY A 10 -4.24 2.33 -6.19
N TYR A 11 -2.93 2.31 -6.38
CA TYR A 11 -2.13 3.53 -6.53
C TYR A 11 -2.33 4.21 -7.89
N GLY A 12 -2.98 3.56 -8.88
CA GLY A 12 -3.50 4.21 -10.10
C GLY A 12 -2.45 4.89 -10.99
N GLY A 13 -1.17 4.53 -10.83
CA GLY A 13 -0.05 5.17 -11.54
C GLY A 13 0.57 6.38 -10.82
N ARG A 14 0.04 6.77 -9.65
CA ARG A 14 0.63 7.79 -8.76
C ARG A 14 2.05 7.43 -8.38
N GLU A 15 2.83 8.46 -8.10
CA GLU A 15 4.16 8.30 -7.53
C GLU A 15 4.07 7.85 -6.08
N PHE A 16 5.15 7.24 -5.58
CA PHE A 16 5.15 6.62 -4.25
C PHE A 16 4.77 7.62 -3.15
N ASP A 17 5.32 8.83 -3.18
CA ASP A 17 5.04 9.86 -2.19
C ASP A 17 3.58 10.32 -2.21
N GLU A 18 2.99 10.46 -3.40
CA GLU A 18 1.55 10.79 -3.54
C GLU A 18 0.67 9.69 -2.94
N PHE A 19 1.06 8.43 -3.12
CA PHE A 19 0.36 7.31 -2.52
C PHE A 19 0.47 7.30 -1.00
N VAL A 20 1.65 7.60 -0.45
CA VAL A 20 1.87 7.71 1.00
C VAL A 20 1.05 8.85 1.61
N GLU A 21 1.02 10.02 0.98
CA GLU A 21 0.20 11.15 1.45
C GLU A 21 -1.30 10.82 1.42
N LEU A 22 -1.77 10.07 0.41
CA LEU A 22 -3.15 9.61 0.37
C LEU A 22 -3.48 8.67 1.54
N LEU A 23 -2.59 7.75 1.88
CA LEU A 23 -2.76 6.85 3.03
C LEU A 23 -2.84 7.64 4.34
N ARG A 24 -1.95 8.63 4.53
CA ARG A 24 -1.95 9.53 5.69
C ARG A 24 -3.23 10.35 5.77
N PHE A 25 -3.71 10.88 4.65
CA PHE A 25 -4.95 11.63 4.56
C PHE A 25 -6.16 10.82 5.06
N TYR A 26 -6.21 9.51 4.75
CA TYR A 26 -7.25 8.61 5.26
C TYR A 26 -6.97 8.04 6.66
N GLY A 27 -5.90 8.47 7.33
CA GLY A 27 -5.54 8.00 8.68
C GLY A 27 -5.00 6.57 8.72
N VAL A 28 -4.43 6.06 7.63
CA VAL A 28 -3.77 4.75 7.62
C VAL A 28 -2.37 4.88 8.22
N GLU A 29 -2.18 4.31 9.41
CA GLU A 29 -0.93 4.41 10.17
C GLU A 29 0.06 3.27 9.85
N VAL A 30 -0.46 2.09 9.48
CA VAL A 30 0.35 0.88 9.25
C VAL A 30 0.00 0.24 7.92
N VAL A 31 1.02 -0.08 7.14
CA VAL A 31 0.93 -0.85 5.91
C VAL A 31 1.76 -2.11 6.08
N VAL A 32 1.17 -3.25 5.72
CA VAL A 32 1.84 -4.54 5.75
C VAL A 32 1.94 -5.06 4.33
N ASP A 33 3.16 -5.36 3.90
CA ASP A 33 3.38 -6.09 2.66
C ASP A 33 3.08 -7.58 2.87
N VAL A 34 2.02 -8.07 2.24
CA VAL A 34 1.57 -9.46 2.31
C VAL A 34 2.06 -10.30 1.12
N ARG A 35 2.91 -9.75 0.25
CA ARG A 35 3.42 -10.45 -0.94
C ARG A 35 4.42 -11.53 -0.53
N ARG A 36 4.27 -12.74 -1.08
CA ARG A 36 5.23 -13.85 -0.90
C ARG A 36 6.64 -13.51 -1.43
N PHE A 37 6.69 -12.79 -2.55
CA PHE A 37 7.94 -12.31 -3.15
C PHE A 37 7.84 -10.78 -3.27
N PRO A 38 8.61 -10.02 -2.48
CA PRO A 38 8.49 -8.57 -2.42
C PRO A 38 9.21 -7.87 -3.57
N THR A 39 8.98 -8.35 -4.80
CA THR A 39 9.56 -7.78 -6.02
C THR A 39 8.57 -6.84 -6.71
N SER A 40 9.10 -5.88 -7.45
CA SER A 40 8.33 -4.89 -8.21
C SER A 40 9.13 -4.40 -9.41
N LYS A 41 8.43 -3.95 -10.46
CA LYS A 41 9.02 -3.20 -11.58
C LYS A 41 9.37 -1.76 -11.20
N ARG A 42 8.65 -1.20 -10.23
CA ARG A 42 8.94 0.10 -9.60
C ARG A 42 9.84 -0.14 -8.40
N GLU A 43 11.01 0.49 -8.38
CA GLU A 43 12.05 0.27 -7.37
C GLU A 43 11.58 0.64 -5.96
N GLU A 44 10.72 1.64 -5.82
CA GLU A 44 10.15 2.11 -4.55
C GLU A 44 9.30 1.03 -3.84
N TYR A 45 8.80 0.06 -4.60
CA TYR A 45 8.00 -1.06 -4.08
C TYR A 45 8.75 -2.39 -4.08
N LYS A 46 10.05 -2.37 -4.42
CA LYS A 46 10.92 -3.54 -4.32
C LYS A 46 11.55 -3.54 -2.93
N ARG A 47 11.51 -4.69 -2.26
CA ARG A 47 12.26 -4.90 -1.01
C ARG A 47 13.35 -5.92 -1.29
N GLU A 48 14.58 -5.61 -0.89
CA GLU A 48 15.66 -6.59 -0.87
C GLU A 48 15.50 -7.51 0.35
N ASN A 49 15.89 -8.78 0.20
CA ASN A 49 15.88 -9.77 1.28
C ASN A 49 17.18 -9.72 2.07
#